data_AF-A0AAD7KCP8-F1
#
_entry.id   AF-A0AAD7KCP8-F1
#
_cell.length_a   1.000
_cell.length_b   1.000
_cell.length_c   1.000
_cell.angle_alpha   90.00
_cell.angle_beta   90.00
_cell.angle_gamma   90.00
#
_symmetry.space_group_name_H-M   'P 1'
#
loop_
_entity.id
_entity.type
_entity.pdbx_description
1 polymer ?
#
loop_
_entity_poly.entity_id
_entity_poly.type
_entity_poly.pdbx_seq_one_letter_code
_entity_poly.pdbx_strand_id
1 'polypeptide(L)'
;MVLDMKVRWSSTYAMLDRAFTLKEDVDKFAFQIAMDETGEKRKKLAALQLTEDEWARVDLFMDLLAYAEDSQHRFSSDLKSTLHLALPALESLHAGWTACAANPKYSRFHDALEQALEKVDEYYQKTSTSNVYMFAMGNSMSSIFTATNPLSVLDPAKKLSYFRKHWPQDLQDEAIADMEETVSCFDLFFMR
;
A
#
# COMPACT_ATOMS: atom_id res chain seq x y z
N MET A 1 -16.31 10.62 -5.99
CA MET A 1 -15.35 9.51 -5.98
C MET A 1 -15.92 8.42 -5.10
N VAL A 2 -16.17 7.24 -5.68
CA VAL A 2 -16.62 6.07 -4.93
C VAL A 2 -15.37 5.39 -4.38
N LEU A 3 -15.10 5.59 -3.09
CA LEU A 3 -14.01 4.98 -2.33
C LEU A 3 -14.40 3.54 -1.96
N ASP A 4 -14.52 2.65 -2.94
CA ASP A 4 -14.95 1.27 -2.66
C ASP A 4 -13.76 0.30 -2.67
N MET A 5 -13.05 0.26 -1.55
CA MET A 5 -12.19 -0.83 -1.14
C MET A 5 -12.50 -1.15 0.33
N LYS A 6 -12.57 -2.45 0.68
CA LYS A 6 -12.89 -2.92 2.04
C LYS A 6 -11.92 -2.40 3.10
N VAL A 7 -10.69 -2.04 2.69
CA VAL A 7 -9.66 -1.43 3.53
C VAL A 7 -9.71 0.08 3.38
N ARG A 8 -9.94 0.78 4.50
CA ARG A 8 -10.42 2.17 4.57
C ARG A 8 -9.34 3.22 4.77
N TRP A 9 -8.07 2.91 4.50
CA TRP A 9 -6.95 3.81 4.76
C TRP A 9 -7.11 5.17 4.05
N SER A 10 -7.57 5.14 2.80
CA SER A 10 -7.88 6.34 2.02
C SER A 10 -8.95 7.24 2.62
N SER A 11 -9.99 6.65 3.22
CA SER A 11 -11.05 7.41 3.87
C SER A 11 -10.56 8.11 5.14
N THR A 12 -9.68 7.45 5.92
CA THR A 12 -9.08 8.05 7.11
C THR A 12 -8.13 9.16 6.74
N TYR A 13 -7.28 8.96 5.71
CA TYR A 13 -6.40 10.00 5.19
C TYR A 13 -7.19 11.22 4.70
N ALA A 14 -8.19 11.02 3.84
CA ALA A 14 -9.00 12.12 3.31
C ALA A 14 -9.79 12.86 4.40
N MET A 15 -10.25 12.15 5.43
CA MET A 15 -10.92 12.76 6.58
C MET A 15 -9.94 13.65 7.38
N LEU A 16 -8.74 13.15 7.67
CA LEU A 16 -7.73 13.90 8.42
C LEU A 16 -7.19 15.08 7.61
N ASP A 17 -6.92 14.91 6.32
CA ASP A 17 -6.50 15.97 5.41
C ASP A 17 -7.52 17.11 5.38
N ARG A 18 -8.81 16.77 5.30
CA ARG A 18 -9.88 17.76 5.35
C ARG A 18 -9.96 18.46 6.70
N ALA A 19 -9.86 17.71 7.80
CA ALA A 19 -9.89 18.24 9.16
C ALA A 19 -8.69 19.17 9.42
N PHE A 20 -7.50 18.80 8.95
CA PHE A 20 -6.28 19.59 9.08
C PHE A 20 -6.34 20.88 8.26
N THR A 21 -6.80 20.79 7.00
CA THR A 21 -7.02 21.95 6.13
C THR A 21 -8.01 22.96 6.73
N LEU A 22 -9.01 22.47 7.47
CA LEU A 22 -10.03 23.29 8.12
C LEU A 22 -9.79 23.45 9.63
N LYS A 23 -8.56 23.25 10.14
CA LYS A 23 -8.30 23.16 11.59
C LYS A 23 -8.84 24.36 12.36
N GLU A 24 -8.67 25.58 11.82
CA GLU A 24 -9.18 26.79 12.46
C GLU A 24 -10.71 26.81 12.59
N ASP A 25 -11.41 26.32 11.57
CA ASP A 25 -12.87 26.29 11.55
C ASP A 25 -13.40 25.19 12.46
N VAL A 26 -12.71 24.03 12.50
CA VAL A 26 -12.99 22.93 13.43
C VAL A 26 -12.82 23.39 14.87
N ASP A 27 -11.72 24.08 15.19
CA ASP A 27 -11.43 24.56 16.53
C ASP A 27 -12.42 25.65 16.97
N LYS A 28 -12.77 26.58 16.06
CA LYS A 28 -13.82 27.59 16.30
C LYS A 28 -15.19 26.94 16.54
N PHE A 29 -15.54 25.93 15.74
CA PHE A 29 -16.81 25.21 15.87
C PHE A 29 -16.90 24.47 17.22
N ALA A 30 -15.84 23.73 17.58
CA ALA A 30 -15.77 23.03 18.87
C ALA A 30 -15.83 24.02 20.05
N PHE A 31 -15.17 25.17 19.93
CA PHE A 31 -15.23 26.24 20.93
C PHE A 31 -16.67 26.76 21.13
N GLN A 32 -17.34 27.13 20.04
CA GLN A 32 -18.68 27.73 20.09
C GLN A 32 -19.69 26.76 20.71
N ILE A 33 -19.67 25.48 20.30
CA ILE A 33 -20.55 24.46 20.86
C ILE A 33 -20.28 24.23 22.35
N ALA A 34 -19.01 24.25 22.77
CA ALA A 34 -18.69 24.15 24.19
C ALA A 34 -19.21 25.36 25.00
N MET A 35 -19.19 26.57 24.43
CA MET A 35 -19.69 27.78 25.07
C MET A 35 -21.22 27.78 25.22
N ASP A 36 -21.95 27.21 24.27
CA ASP A 36 -23.43 27.15 24.33
C ASP A 36 -23.95 26.13 25.39
N GLU A 37 -23.08 25.21 25.83
CA GLU A 37 -23.42 24.18 26.80
C GLU A 37 -22.99 24.55 28.23
N THR A 38 -23.51 23.84 29.24
CA THR A 38 -23.19 24.08 30.66
C THR A 38 -22.81 22.81 31.42
N GLY A 39 -22.11 22.97 32.55
CA GLY A 39 -21.73 21.87 33.44
C GLY A 39 -20.75 20.89 32.83
N GLU A 40 -21.00 19.59 33.01
CA GLU A 40 -20.14 18.50 32.53
C GLU A 40 -20.07 18.40 31.00
N LYS A 41 -21.13 18.77 30.29
CA LYS A 41 -21.16 18.73 28.81
C LYS A 41 -20.16 19.72 28.21
N ARG A 42 -20.13 20.96 28.73
CA ARG A 42 -19.14 21.98 28.33
C ARG A 42 -17.71 21.46 28.50
N LYS A 43 -17.40 20.83 29.63
CA LYS A 43 -16.04 20.31 29.88
C LYS A 43 -15.65 19.23 28.86
N LYS A 44 -16.57 18.30 28.57
CA LYS A 44 -16.32 17.24 27.57
C LYS A 44 -16.12 17.80 26.17
N LEU A 45 -16.91 18.81 25.78
CA LEU A 45 -16.81 19.46 24.48
C LEU A 45 -15.54 20.31 24.35
N ALA A 46 -15.18 21.04 25.40
CA ALA A 46 -13.92 21.79 25.44
C ALA A 46 -12.69 20.84 25.33
N ALA A 47 -12.78 19.64 25.91
CA ALA A 47 -11.74 18.62 25.79
C ALA A 47 -11.62 18.01 24.38
N LEU A 48 -12.55 18.28 23.45
CA LEU A 48 -12.43 17.89 22.05
C LEU A 48 -11.58 18.85 21.22
N GLN A 49 -11.25 20.03 21.75
CA GLN A 49 -10.34 20.95 21.07
C GLN A 49 -8.93 20.38 21.10
N LEU A 50 -8.37 20.17 19.91
CA LEU A 50 -7.02 19.67 19.76
C LEU A 50 -6.04 20.81 20.06
N THR A 51 -5.03 20.50 20.85
CA THR A 51 -3.87 21.37 21.08
C THR A 51 -3.00 21.44 19.82
N GLU A 52 -2.14 22.46 19.70
CA GLU A 52 -1.21 22.55 18.56
C GLU A 52 -0.27 21.34 18.50
N ASP A 53 0.13 20.80 19.66
CA ASP A 53 0.90 19.56 19.74
C ASP A 53 0.12 18.34 19.23
N GLU A 54 -1.20 18.33 19.39
CA GLU A 54 -2.08 17.29 18.84
C GLU A 54 -2.23 17.41 17.33
N TRP A 55 -2.41 18.64 16.83
CA TRP A 55 -2.42 18.90 15.40
C TRP A 55 -1.09 18.52 14.74
N ALA A 56 0.04 18.84 15.37
CA ALA A 56 1.35 18.39 14.91
C ALA A 56 1.46 16.86 14.88
N ARG A 57 0.84 16.15 15.83
CA ARG A 57 0.79 14.67 15.79
C ARG A 57 -0.10 14.15 14.67
N VAL A 58 -1.22 14.81 14.38
CA VAL A 58 -2.09 14.46 13.25
C VAL A 58 -1.34 14.60 11.94
N ASP A 59 -0.54 15.66 11.77
CA ASP A 59 0.32 15.88 10.60
C ASP A 59 1.32 14.72 10.41
N LEU A 60 2.01 14.32 11.49
CA LEU A 60 2.89 13.14 11.45
C LEU A 60 2.16 11.86 11.09
N PHE A 61 0.94 11.69 11.56
CA PHE A 61 0.15 10.51 11.24
C PHE A 61 -0.33 10.53 9.77
N MET A 62 -0.64 11.70 9.23
CA MET A 62 -0.94 11.88 7.81
C MET A 62 0.27 11.55 6.93
N ASP A 63 1.49 11.95 7.30
CA ASP A 63 2.73 11.54 6.62
C ASP A 63 2.83 10.01 6.50
N LEU A 64 2.49 9.28 7.56
CA LEU A 64 2.52 7.81 7.58
C LEU A 64 1.43 7.20 6.69
N LEU A 65 0.22 7.76 6.74
CA LEU A 65 -0.91 7.30 5.94
C LEU A 65 -0.74 7.60 4.45
N ALA A 66 0.03 8.62 4.08
CA ALA A 66 0.31 8.96 2.69
C ALA A 66 0.98 7.80 1.93
N TYR A 67 1.87 7.04 2.59
CA TYR A 67 2.46 5.83 1.99
C TYR A 67 1.40 4.75 1.69
N ALA A 68 0.45 4.57 2.61
CA ALA A 68 -0.63 3.61 2.44
C ALA A 68 -1.59 4.03 1.31
N GLU A 69 -1.86 5.35 1.21
CA GLU A 69 -2.68 5.93 0.15
C GLU A 69 -2.04 5.76 -1.23
N ASP A 70 -0.73 6.05 -1.36
CA ASP A 70 -0.01 5.86 -2.63
C ASP A 70 -0.04 4.38 -3.06
N SER A 71 0.26 3.46 -2.15
CA SER A 71 0.18 2.03 -2.44
C SER A 71 -1.24 1.62 -2.84
N GLN A 72 -2.27 2.06 -2.11
CA GLN A 72 -3.67 1.78 -2.45
C GLN A 72 -4.05 2.33 -3.83
N HIS A 73 -3.65 3.56 -4.15
CA HIS A 73 -3.92 4.16 -5.46
C HIS A 73 -3.30 3.34 -6.60
N ARG A 74 -2.09 2.80 -6.39
CA ARG A 74 -1.40 1.93 -7.35
C ARG A 74 -2.12 0.59 -7.54
N PHE A 75 -2.79 0.06 -6.51
CA PHE A 75 -3.62 -1.14 -6.61
C PHE A 75 -4.96 -0.92 -7.33
N SER A 76 -5.55 0.27 -7.16
CA SER A 76 -6.91 0.58 -7.65
C SER A 76 -6.95 1.24 -9.03
N SER A 77 -5.86 1.18 -9.82
CA SER A 77 -5.85 1.71 -11.18
C SER A 77 -6.64 0.82 -12.15
N ASP A 78 -7.90 1.16 -12.42
CA ASP A 78 -8.82 0.37 -13.26
C ASP A 78 -8.40 0.17 -14.74
N LEU A 79 -7.36 0.88 -15.20
CA LEU A 79 -7.02 0.94 -16.63
C LEU A 79 -5.97 -0.09 -17.08
N LYS A 80 -5.29 -0.77 -16.17
CA LYS A 80 -4.21 -1.74 -16.47
C LYS A 80 -4.26 -2.89 -15.47
N SER A 81 -3.70 -4.07 -15.79
CA SER A 81 -3.65 -5.18 -14.84
C SER A 81 -2.87 -4.75 -13.59
N THR A 82 -3.50 -4.41 -12.47
CA THR A 82 -2.78 -3.86 -11.30
C THR A 82 -2.03 -4.92 -10.51
N LEU A 83 -2.22 -6.20 -10.86
CA LEU A 83 -1.59 -7.33 -10.21
C LEU A 83 -0.05 -7.29 -10.29
N HIS A 84 0.53 -6.77 -11.36
CA HIS A 84 1.99 -6.61 -11.46
C HIS A 84 2.55 -5.44 -10.62
N LEU A 85 1.69 -4.50 -10.22
CA LEU A 85 2.07 -3.36 -9.37
C LEU A 85 1.95 -3.70 -7.89
N ALA A 86 1.34 -4.83 -7.56
CA ALA A 86 1.08 -5.25 -6.20
C ALA A 86 2.35 -5.39 -5.36
N LEU A 87 3.32 -6.17 -5.87
CA LEU A 87 4.59 -6.40 -5.19
C LEU A 87 5.40 -5.09 -5.07
N PRO A 88 5.61 -4.31 -6.15
CA PRO A 88 6.28 -3.02 -6.04
C PRO A 88 5.61 -2.03 -5.06
N ALA A 89 4.27 -2.04 -4.97
CA ALA A 89 3.53 -1.18 -4.06
C ALA A 89 3.67 -1.63 -2.58
N LEU A 90 3.69 -2.94 -2.31
CA LEU A 90 3.98 -3.48 -0.98
C LEU A 90 5.43 -3.22 -0.56
N GLU A 91 6.39 -3.43 -1.47
CA GLU A 91 7.81 -3.15 -1.23
C GLU A 91 8.04 -1.66 -0.94
N SER A 92 7.39 -0.77 -1.70
CA SER A 92 7.44 0.68 -1.47
C SER A 92 6.84 1.07 -0.12
N LEU A 93 5.72 0.45 0.26
CA LEU A 93 5.07 0.67 1.56
C LEU A 93 5.96 0.21 2.71
N HIS A 94 6.50 -1.00 2.62
CA HIS A 94 7.39 -1.58 3.62
C HIS A 94 8.65 -0.73 3.80
N ALA A 95 9.28 -0.30 2.71
CA ALA A 95 10.44 0.59 2.74
C ALA A 95 10.12 1.94 3.39
N GLY A 96 8.99 2.55 3.03
CA GLY A 96 8.53 3.82 3.61
C GLY A 96 8.31 3.75 5.12
N TRP A 97 7.61 2.71 5.59
CA TRP A 97 7.35 2.52 7.01
C TRP A 97 8.59 2.08 7.80
N THR A 98 9.50 1.31 7.20
CA THR A 98 10.80 0.99 7.82
C THR A 98 11.64 2.25 8.03
N ALA A 99 11.68 3.16 7.05
CA ALA A 99 12.36 4.44 7.18
C ALA A 99 11.71 5.34 8.24
N CYS A 100 10.38 5.29 8.37
CA CYS A 100 9.65 6.01 9.42
C CYS A 100 9.95 5.43 10.81
N ALA A 101 9.99 4.10 10.96
CA ALA A 101 10.35 3.45 12.21
C ALA A 101 11.78 3.82 12.64
N ALA A 102 12.74 3.86 11.72
CA ALA A 102 14.10 4.28 12.03
C ALA A 102 14.23 5.75 12.47
N ASN A 103 13.21 6.58 12.22
CA ASN A 103 13.24 8.01 12.49
C ASN A 103 12.63 8.33 13.88
N PRO A 104 13.40 8.96 14.81
CA PRO A 104 12.91 9.33 16.14
C PRO A 104 11.66 10.21 16.15
N LYS A 105 11.41 10.96 15.06
CA LYS A 105 10.20 11.78 14.85
C LYS A 105 8.91 10.96 15.04
N TYR A 106 8.92 9.68 14.67
CA TYR A 106 7.77 8.78 14.74
C TYR A 106 7.81 7.83 15.95
N SER A 107 8.64 8.12 16.96
CA SER A 107 8.76 7.31 18.18
C SER A 107 7.43 6.96 18.87
N ARG A 108 6.42 7.83 18.80
CA ARG A 108 5.08 7.56 19.36
C ARG A 108 4.26 6.55 18.56
N PHE A 109 4.62 6.32 17.30
CA PHE A 109 3.96 5.38 16.40
C PHE A 109 4.74 4.07 16.24
N HIS A 110 5.85 3.90 16.95
CA HIS A 110 6.77 2.78 16.76
C HIS A 110 6.08 1.42 16.94
N ASP A 111 5.33 1.25 18.03
CA ASP A 111 4.58 0.01 18.31
C ASP A 111 3.54 -0.30 17.23
N ALA A 112 2.92 0.76 16.67
CA ALA A 112 1.94 0.63 15.59
C ALA A 112 2.62 0.33 14.25
N LEU A 113 3.78 0.94 13.99
CA LEU A 113 4.59 0.70 12.79
C LEU A 113 5.17 -0.71 12.78
N GLU A 114 5.62 -1.23 13.92
CA GLU A 114 6.10 -2.61 14.05
C GLU A 114 5.00 -3.61 13.70
N GLN A 115 3.81 -3.45 14.28
CA GLN A 115 2.64 -4.27 13.94
C GLN A 115 2.22 -4.10 12.47
N ALA A 116 2.33 -2.90 11.91
CA ALA A 116 2.00 -2.64 10.52
C ALA A 116 3.00 -3.32 9.56
N LEU A 117 4.30 -3.30 9.89
CA LEU A 117 5.36 -3.98 9.14
C LEU A 117 5.18 -5.51 9.20
N GLU A 118 4.94 -6.08 10.39
CA GLU A 118 4.64 -7.50 10.53
C GLU A 118 3.43 -7.91 9.68
N LYS A 119 2.41 -7.05 9.62
CA LYS A 119 1.25 -7.28 8.78
C LYS A 119 1.58 -7.26 7.29
N VAL A 120 2.40 -6.31 6.85
CA VAL A 120 2.85 -6.24 5.45
C VAL A 120 3.69 -7.46 5.08
N ASP A 121 4.56 -7.93 5.97
CA ASP A 121 5.33 -9.16 5.78
C ASP A 121 4.43 -10.39 5.66
N GLU A 122 3.38 -10.50 6.47
CA GLU A 122 2.38 -11.56 6.34
C GLU A 122 1.72 -11.54 4.94
N TYR A 123 1.39 -10.36 4.43
CA TYR A 123 0.86 -10.21 3.08
C TYR A 123 1.89 -10.56 1.99
N TYR A 124 3.15 -10.18 2.18
CA TYR A 124 4.25 -10.51 1.27
C TYR A 124 4.47 -12.03 1.19
N GLN A 125 4.50 -12.73 2.32
CA GLN A 125 4.60 -14.19 2.37
C GLN A 125 3.37 -14.88 1.74
N LYS A 126 2.17 -14.32 1.90
CA LYS A 126 0.98 -14.83 1.21
C LYS A 126 1.06 -14.64 -0.31
N THR A 127 1.67 -13.55 -0.77
CA THR A 127 1.89 -13.35 -2.21
C THR A 127 2.98 -14.24 -2.79
N SER A 128 4.03 -14.58 -2.03
CA SER A 128 5.08 -15.52 -2.49
C SER A 128 4.56 -16.94 -2.65
N THR A 129 3.64 -17.39 -1.78
CA THR A 129 2.97 -18.70 -1.92
C THR A 129 1.99 -18.80 -3.09
N SER A 130 1.70 -17.70 -3.79
CA SER A 130 0.75 -17.67 -4.90
C SER A 130 1.43 -17.29 -6.21
N ASN A 131 1.65 -18.29 -7.08
CA ASN A 131 2.31 -18.12 -8.40
C ASN A 131 1.61 -17.08 -9.31
N VAL A 132 0.36 -16.72 -9.00
CA VAL A 132 -0.46 -15.75 -9.73
C VAL A 132 0.21 -14.36 -9.82
N TYR A 133 0.85 -13.89 -8.76
CA TYR A 133 1.55 -12.58 -8.76
C TYR A 133 2.84 -12.63 -9.57
N MET A 134 3.56 -13.74 -9.48
CA MET A 134 4.79 -13.99 -10.23
C MET A 134 4.51 -14.04 -11.74
N PHE A 135 3.42 -14.71 -12.16
CA PHE A 135 2.97 -14.75 -13.55
C PHE A 135 2.49 -13.41 -14.09
N ALA A 136 1.80 -12.61 -13.27
CA ALA A 136 1.31 -11.30 -13.67
C ALA A 136 2.42 -10.28 -13.89
N MET A 137 3.46 -10.29 -13.06
CA MET A 137 4.67 -9.46 -13.27
C MET A 137 5.38 -9.78 -14.59
N GLY A 138 5.39 -11.05 -14.98
CA GLY A 138 5.99 -11.49 -16.24
C GLY A 138 5.29 -10.95 -17.51
N ASN A 139 4.03 -10.53 -17.43
CA ASN A 139 3.24 -10.16 -18.61
C ASN A 139 3.11 -8.64 -18.84
N SER A 140 3.39 -7.80 -17.83
CA SER A 140 3.15 -6.34 -17.95
C SER A 140 4.33 -5.56 -18.54
N MET A 141 5.55 -6.12 -18.50
CA MET A 141 6.75 -5.46 -19.01
C MET A 141 7.05 -5.78 -20.48
N SER A 142 6.02 -6.10 -21.28
CA SER A 142 6.13 -6.27 -22.73
C SER A 142 5.03 -5.49 -23.47
N SER A 143 4.90 -4.20 -23.15
CA SER A 143 4.00 -3.28 -23.87
C SER A 143 4.72 -2.13 -24.59
N ILE A 144 5.99 -2.32 -24.95
CA ILE A 144 6.64 -1.47 -25.95
C ILE A 144 7.30 -2.39 -27.00
N PHE A 145 6.78 -2.33 -28.24
CA PHE A 145 7.24 -3.02 -29.45
C PHE A 145 6.98 -4.56 -29.46
N THR A 146 6.22 -5.20 -30.36
CA THR A 146 5.90 -4.98 -31.78
C THR A 146 4.63 -5.75 -32.16
N ALA A 147 3.86 -5.23 -33.11
CA ALA A 147 2.60 -5.78 -33.62
C ALA A 147 2.73 -7.04 -34.52
N THR A 148 3.66 -7.96 -34.23
CA THR A 148 3.76 -9.23 -34.97
C THR A 148 4.09 -10.37 -34.01
N ASN A 149 3.20 -11.37 -33.99
CA ASN A 149 3.20 -12.60 -33.19
C ASN A 149 2.66 -12.50 -31.75
N PRO A 150 1.46 -13.07 -31.48
CA PRO A 150 0.90 -13.20 -30.12
C PRO A 150 1.60 -14.26 -29.25
N LEU A 151 2.70 -14.87 -29.73
CA LEU A 151 3.42 -15.97 -29.06
C LEU A 151 4.76 -15.54 -28.43
N SER A 152 5.08 -14.24 -28.35
CA SER A 152 6.32 -13.76 -27.70
C SER A 152 6.14 -13.38 -26.23
N VAL A 153 4.99 -13.68 -25.63
CA VAL A 153 4.65 -13.38 -24.22
C VAL A 153 5.29 -14.37 -23.23
N LEU A 154 6.06 -15.35 -23.69
CA LEU A 154 6.65 -16.40 -22.84
C LEU A 154 8.17 -16.53 -23.06
N ASP A 155 8.92 -15.42 -22.98
CA ASP A 155 10.39 -15.48 -22.89
C ASP A 155 10.83 -15.29 -21.42
N PRO A 156 11.15 -16.37 -20.68
CA PRO A 156 11.55 -16.31 -19.28
C PRO A 156 12.76 -15.39 -19.07
N ALA A 157 13.68 -15.30 -20.04
CA ALA A 157 14.90 -14.54 -19.91
C ALA A 157 14.67 -13.02 -19.78
N LYS A 158 13.58 -12.50 -20.37
CA LYS A 158 13.16 -11.09 -20.25
C LYS A 158 12.33 -10.85 -18.99
N LYS A 159 11.49 -11.82 -18.61
CA LYS A 159 10.63 -11.78 -17.41
C LYS A 159 11.43 -11.78 -16.10
N LEU A 160 12.61 -12.41 -16.10
CA LEU A 160 13.47 -12.56 -14.92
C LEU A 160 14.37 -11.35 -14.65
N SER A 161 14.31 -10.28 -15.44
CA SER A 161 15.20 -9.12 -15.28
C SER A 161 14.99 -8.35 -13.96
N TYR A 162 13.75 -8.29 -13.46
CA TYR A 162 13.43 -7.69 -12.16
C TYR A 162 13.96 -8.55 -11.00
N PHE A 163 13.69 -9.86 -11.06
CA PHE A 163 14.12 -10.84 -10.06
C PHE A 163 15.65 -10.96 -10.02
N ARG A 164 16.33 -10.96 -11.17
CA ARG A 164 17.81 -10.93 -11.26
C ARG A 164 18.45 -9.73 -10.58
N LYS A 165 17.73 -8.61 -10.49
CA LYS A 165 18.26 -7.36 -9.93
C LYS A 165 18.03 -7.23 -8.42
N HIS A 166 16.95 -7.82 -7.91
CA HIS A 166 16.52 -7.58 -6.53
C HIS A 166 16.54 -8.82 -5.63
N TRP A 167 16.57 -10.04 -6.19
CA TRP A 167 16.55 -11.27 -5.40
C TRP A 167 17.91 -11.99 -5.42
N PRO A 168 18.32 -12.65 -4.32
CA PRO A 168 19.48 -13.53 -4.29
C PRO A 168 19.27 -14.74 -5.23
N GLN A 169 20.38 -15.29 -5.71
CA GLN A 169 20.42 -16.25 -6.83
C GLN A 169 19.62 -17.53 -6.55
N ASP A 170 19.63 -17.96 -5.30
CA ASP A 170 18.94 -19.12 -4.74
C ASP A 170 17.41 -19.04 -4.90
N LEU A 171 16.82 -17.85 -4.69
CA LEU A 171 15.38 -17.61 -4.90
C LEU A 171 15.02 -17.43 -6.38
N GLN A 172 15.99 -17.11 -7.23
CA GLN A 172 15.77 -17.02 -8.68
C GLN A 172 15.62 -18.42 -9.29
N ASP A 173 16.46 -19.36 -8.88
CA ASP A 173 16.45 -20.73 -9.40
C ASP A 173 15.14 -21.46 -9.00
N GLU A 174 14.64 -21.23 -7.79
CA GLU A 174 13.34 -21.74 -7.33
C GLU A 174 12.17 -21.15 -8.13
N ALA A 175 12.16 -19.83 -8.36
CA ALA A 175 11.15 -19.16 -9.17
C ALA A 175 11.14 -19.63 -10.64
N ILE A 176 12.31 -19.98 -11.20
CA ILE A 176 12.43 -20.51 -12.56
C ILE A 176 11.86 -21.93 -12.63
N ALA A 177 12.21 -22.80 -11.68
CA ALA A 177 11.71 -24.17 -11.62
C ALA A 177 10.18 -24.23 -11.51
N ASP A 178 9.60 -23.39 -10.64
CA ASP A 178 8.15 -23.29 -10.47
C ASP A 178 7.45 -22.80 -11.75
N MET A 179 8.04 -21.83 -12.46
CA MET A 179 7.51 -21.36 -13.75
C MET A 179 7.55 -22.44 -14.83
N GLU A 180 8.63 -23.23 -14.90
CA GLU A 180 8.77 -24.31 -15.88
C GLU A 180 7.75 -25.45 -15.64
N GLU A 181 7.51 -25.82 -14.38
CA GLU A 181 6.52 -26.83 -14.02
C GLU A 181 5.10 -26.41 -14.41
N THR A 182 4.72 -25.16 -14.16
CA THR A 182 3.37 -24.68 -14.46
C THR A 182 3.14 -24.43 -15.95
N VAL A 183 4.16 -24.03 -16.73
CA VAL A 183 4.07 -23.97 -18.20
C VAL A 183 3.90 -25.37 -18.79
N SER A 184 4.66 -26.36 -18.29
CA SER A 184 4.49 -27.75 -18.68
C SER A 184 3.09 -28.29 -18.37
N CYS A 185 2.53 -27.90 -17.22
CA CYS A 185 1.17 -28.28 -16.81
C CYS A 185 0.09 -27.57 -17.65
N PHE A 186 0.31 -26.32 -18.05
CA PHE A 186 -0.58 -25.57 -18.94
C PHE A 186 -0.61 -26.15 -20.36
N ASP A 187 0.54 -26.54 -20.90
CA ASP A 187 0.65 -27.20 -22.22
C ASP A 187 -0.05 -28.57 -22.22
N LEU A 188 0.01 -29.31 -21.10
CA LEU A 188 -0.74 -30.55 -20.90
C LEU A 188 -2.26 -30.33 -20.81
N PHE A 189 -2.71 -29.21 -20.24
CA PHE A 189 -4.13 -28.90 -20.08
C PHE A 189 -4.79 -28.37 -21.36
N PHE A 190 -4.03 -27.71 -22.23
CA PHE A 190 -4.53 -27.17 -23.51
C PHE A 190 -4.45 -28.16 -24.69
N MET A 191 -3.77 -29.30 -24.53
CA MET A 191 -3.72 -30.39 -25.54
C MET A 191 -4.83 -31.44 -25.39
N ARG A 192 -5.90 -31.18 -24.62
CA ARG A 192 -7.04 -32.09 -24.46
C ARG A 192 -8.37 -31.51 -24.89
#